data_AF-A0A1V4PGK6-F1
#
_entry.id   AF-A0A1V4PGK6-F1
#
_cell.length_a   1.000
_cell.length_b   1.000
_cell.length_c   1.000
_cell.angle_alpha   90.00
_cell.angle_beta   90.00
_cell.angle_gamma   90.00
#
_symmetry.space_group_name_H-M   'P 1'
#
loop_
_entity.id
_entity.type
_entity.pdbx_description
1 polymer ?
#
loop_
_entity_poly.entity_id
_entity_poly.type
_entity_poly.pdbx_seq_one_letter_code
_entity_poly.pdbx_strand_id
1 'polypeptide(L)'
;MSDFHSTAYDSMTYEEFGRRFFEIAVTEERVAAAIGQIAGEEFTMGPMAQGPGKFAKVTAKVRVQDPAVTRHQGEQLTFDIQIPLEIELIIDLRIDKPRFKVFGEIALRATAVAAHPLSLILDVEKPRPSDISIHITSTTLRAELVRIVGGVDAEIKRFVAQHVAGEIDSPESAKAKVIDINSQIDEVWTGV
;
A
#
# COMPACT_ATOMS: atom_id res chain seq x y z
N MET A 1 -39.15 -46.08 -21.06
CA MET A 1 -39.69 -45.26 -19.96
C MET A 1 -38.47 -44.57 -19.37
N SER A 2 -38.26 -43.32 -19.78
CA SER A 2 -36.99 -42.61 -19.62
C SER A 2 -37.07 -41.74 -18.38
N ASP A 3 -36.28 -42.07 -17.37
CA ASP A 3 -36.16 -41.29 -16.14
C ASP A 3 -35.44 -39.96 -16.44
N PHE A 4 -36.19 -38.86 -16.43
CA PHE A 4 -35.62 -37.53 -16.32
C PHE A 4 -35.19 -37.31 -14.87
N HIS A 5 -33.90 -37.46 -14.59
CA HIS A 5 -33.31 -36.90 -13.38
C HIS A 5 -33.33 -35.38 -13.52
N SER A 6 -34.23 -34.70 -12.82
CA SER A 6 -34.12 -33.27 -12.59
C SER A 6 -32.91 -33.07 -11.66
N THR A 7 -31.77 -32.67 -12.21
CA THR A 7 -30.71 -32.05 -11.42
C THR A 7 -31.26 -30.75 -10.87
N ALA A 8 -31.88 -30.81 -9.70
CA ALA A 8 -32.21 -29.63 -8.92
C ALA A 8 -30.89 -28.96 -8.56
N TYR A 9 -30.53 -27.91 -9.31
CA TYR A 9 -29.39 -27.08 -8.98
C TYR A 9 -29.64 -26.47 -7.60
N ASP A 10 -28.61 -26.45 -6.75
CA ASP A 10 -28.64 -25.72 -5.47
C ASP A 10 -28.61 -24.21 -5.78
N SER A 11 -29.79 -23.65 -6.02
CA SER A 11 -29.96 -22.26 -6.45
C SER A 11 -29.74 -21.30 -5.28
N MET A 12 -29.02 -20.21 -5.51
CA MET A 12 -28.85 -19.11 -4.54
C MET A 12 -29.46 -17.81 -5.08
N THR A 13 -29.76 -16.87 -4.19
CA THR A 13 -30.24 -15.53 -4.56
C THR A 13 -29.12 -14.71 -5.23
N TYR A 14 -29.50 -13.67 -6.00
CA TYR A 14 -28.53 -12.75 -6.60
C TYR A 14 -27.66 -12.03 -5.57
N GLU A 15 -28.22 -11.74 -4.40
CA GLU A 15 -27.50 -11.11 -3.30
C GLU A 15 -26.43 -12.05 -2.72
N GLU A 16 -26.80 -13.31 -2.45
CA GLU A 16 -25.86 -14.33 -1.97
C GLU A 16 -24.77 -14.62 -3.00
N PHE A 17 -25.12 -14.67 -4.29
CA PHE A 17 -24.15 -14.81 -5.38
C PHE A 17 -23.17 -13.64 -5.38
N GLY A 18 -23.65 -12.40 -5.34
CA GLY A 18 -22.82 -11.21 -5.33
C GLY A 18 -21.85 -11.18 -4.14
N ARG A 19 -22.34 -11.53 -2.94
CA ARG A 19 -21.50 -11.59 -1.74
C ARG A 19 -20.41 -12.64 -1.86
N ARG A 20 -20.75 -13.86 -2.27
CA ARG A 20 -19.77 -14.94 -2.49
C ARG A 20 -18.78 -14.60 -3.60
N PHE A 21 -19.24 -13.93 -4.66
CA PHE A 21 -18.37 -13.47 -5.74
C PHE A 21 -17.30 -12.51 -5.22
N PHE A 22 -17.67 -11.50 -4.44
CA PHE A 22 -16.69 -10.61 -3.78
C PHE A 22 -15.73 -11.39 -2.89
N GLU A 23 -16.27 -12.36 -2.13
CA GLU A 23 -15.45 -13.14 -1.22
C GLU A 23 -14.39 -14.00 -1.92
N ILE A 24 -14.67 -14.49 -3.12
CA ILE A 24 -13.75 -15.30 -3.90
C ILE A 24 -12.84 -14.43 -4.77
N ALA A 25 -13.38 -13.37 -5.36
CA ALA A 25 -12.68 -12.54 -6.33
C ALA A 25 -11.73 -11.52 -5.70
N VAL A 26 -11.92 -11.13 -4.44
CA VAL A 26 -11.06 -10.15 -3.77
C VAL A 26 -10.20 -10.84 -2.72
N THR A 27 -9.12 -11.44 -3.18
CA THR A 27 -8.15 -12.10 -2.29
C THR A 27 -7.11 -11.11 -1.78
N GLU A 28 -6.43 -11.48 -0.69
CA GLU A 28 -5.35 -10.68 -0.11
C GLU A 28 -4.20 -10.49 -1.12
N GLU A 29 -3.87 -11.51 -1.89
CA GLU A 29 -2.79 -11.48 -2.88
C GLU A 29 -3.10 -10.53 -4.04
N ARG A 30 -4.36 -10.50 -4.50
CA ARG A 30 -4.79 -9.56 -5.56
C ARG A 30 -4.70 -8.12 -5.06
N VAL A 31 -5.14 -7.88 -3.82
CA VAL A 31 -5.03 -6.56 -3.19
C VAL A 31 -3.58 -6.17 -2.99
N ALA A 32 -2.71 -7.08 -2.52
CA ALA A 32 -1.29 -6.83 -2.37
C ALA A 32 -0.62 -6.44 -3.70
N ALA A 33 -0.92 -7.18 -4.78
CA ALA A 33 -0.38 -6.90 -6.11
C ALA A 33 -0.85 -5.53 -6.64
N ALA A 34 -2.13 -5.20 -6.49
CA ALA A 34 -2.67 -3.89 -6.87
C ALA A 34 -2.02 -2.74 -6.08
N ILE A 35 -1.87 -2.90 -4.77
CA ILE A 35 -1.25 -1.87 -3.91
C ILE A 35 0.25 -1.71 -4.21
N GLY A 36 0.98 -2.80 -4.47
CA GLY A 36 2.39 -2.74 -4.85
C GLY A 36 2.62 -1.90 -6.11
N GLN A 37 1.72 -1.99 -7.09
CA GLN A 37 1.78 -1.15 -8.30
C GLN A 37 1.50 0.33 -8.01
N ILE A 38 0.62 0.62 -7.04
CA ILE A 38 0.26 1.98 -6.65
C ILE A 38 1.39 2.63 -5.83
N ALA A 39 2.01 1.90 -4.90
CA ALA A 39 2.95 2.52 -3.96
C ALA A 39 4.31 2.91 -4.60
N GLY A 40 4.61 2.41 -5.80
CA GLY A 40 5.89 2.64 -6.51
C GLY A 40 7.05 1.83 -5.94
N GLU A 41 8.23 1.91 -6.56
CA GLU A 41 9.42 1.12 -6.16
C GLU A 41 10.41 1.91 -5.29
N GLU A 42 10.80 3.10 -5.72
CA GLU A 42 11.80 3.93 -5.01
C GLU A 42 11.58 5.43 -5.28
N PHE A 43 11.81 6.26 -4.27
CA PHE A 43 11.82 7.72 -4.40
C PHE A 43 12.89 8.35 -3.50
N THR A 44 13.26 9.61 -3.80
CA THR A 44 14.27 10.35 -3.03
C THR A 44 13.72 11.67 -2.52
N MET A 45 14.02 11.99 -1.26
CA MET A 45 13.64 13.22 -0.58
C MET A 45 14.87 14.07 -0.26
N GLY A 46 14.74 15.38 -0.42
CA GLY A 46 15.77 16.37 -0.09
C GLY A 46 16.72 16.73 -1.25
N PRO A 47 17.81 17.47 -0.97
CA PRO A 47 18.37 17.75 0.36
C PRO A 47 17.59 18.79 1.16
N MET A 48 17.29 18.48 2.42
CA MET A 48 16.61 19.35 3.38
C MET A 48 17.59 19.88 4.42
N ALA A 49 17.56 21.19 4.70
CA ALA A 49 18.44 21.78 5.71
C ALA A 49 17.90 21.54 7.13
N GLN A 50 18.69 20.90 7.99
CA GLN A 50 18.28 20.44 9.33
C GLN A 50 19.33 20.76 10.40
N GLY A 51 18.89 20.71 11.67
CA GLY A 51 19.71 20.99 12.85
C GLY A 51 19.95 22.49 13.14
N PRO A 52 20.54 22.83 14.31
CA PRO A 52 20.77 24.22 14.70
C PRO A 52 21.60 25.00 13.67
N GLY A 53 21.09 26.15 13.22
CA GLY A 53 21.76 26.95 12.19
C GLY A 53 21.77 26.33 10.79
N LYS A 54 20.92 25.32 10.52
CA LYS A 54 20.80 24.66 9.20
C LYS A 54 22.14 24.08 8.70
N PHE A 55 22.95 23.60 9.62
CA PHE A 55 24.32 23.14 9.33
C PHE A 55 24.36 21.80 8.59
N ALA A 56 23.32 20.97 8.74
CA ALA A 56 23.22 19.67 8.09
C ALA A 56 22.28 19.71 6.88
N LYS A 57 22.63 18.98 5.81
CA LYS A 57 21.70 18.68 4.71
C LYS A 57 21.35 17.20 4.74
N VAL A 58 20.06 16.89 4.75
CA VAL A 58 19.58 15.51 4.85
C VAL A 58 18.91 15.10 3.56
N THR A 59 19.35 13.97 3.02
CA THR A 59 18.73 13.28 1.90
C THR A 59 18.26 11.92 2.38
N ALA A 60 17.07 11.50 1.96
CA ALA A 60 16.53 10.19 2.27
C ALA A 60 16.15 9.49 0.97
N LYS A 61 16.69 8.30 0.73
CA LYS A 61 16.24 7.43 -0.37
C LYS A 61 15.34 6.37 0.23
N VAL A 62 14.13 6.26 -0.29
CA VAL A 62 13.09 5.40 0.24
C VAL A 62 12.79 4.35 -0.80
N ARG A 63 12.95 3.08 -0.44
CA ARG A 63 12.50 1.93 -1.22
C ARG A 63 11.27 1.35 -0.55
N VAL A 64 10.20 1.22 -1.33
CA VAL A 64 8.96 0.60 -0.91
C VAL A 64 9.09 -0.91 -1.09
N GLN A 65 8.69 -1.68 -0.08
CA GLN A 65 8.70 -3.14 -0.13
C GLN A 65 7.30 -3.68 -0.44
N ASP A 66 7.24 -4.99 -0.71
CA ASP A 66 5.96 -5.66 -0.97
C ASP A 66 4.99 -5.51 0.22
N PRO A 67 3.72 -5.16 -0.05
CA PRO A 67 2.72 -4.97 0.99
C PRO A 67 2.26 -6.32 1.57
N ALA A 68 2.13 -6.37 2.88
CA ALA A 68 1.40 -7.41 3.58
C ALA A 68 -0.06 -6.97 3.75
N VAL A 69 -1.01 -7.84 3.39
CA VAL A 69 -2.44 -7.54 3.41
C VAL A 69 -3.16 -8.52 4.32
N THR A 70 -4.05 -8.00 5.16
CA THR A 70 -4.95 -8.80 5.99
C THR A 70 -6.37 -8.40 5.66
N ARG A 71 -7.19 -9.40 5.30
CA ARG A 71 -8.59 -9.21 4.96
C ARG A 71 -9.49 -9.41 6.16
N HIS A 72 -10.47 -8.53 6.28
CA HIS A 72 -11.54 -8.61 7.26
C HIS A 72 -12.88 -8.78 6.58
N GLN A 73 -13.67 -9.73 7.09
CA GLN A 73 -15.03 -9.98 6.60
C GLN A 73 -16.05 -9.31 7.51
N GLY A 74 -16.98 -8.57 6.92
CA GLY A 74 -18.07 -7.91 7.60
C GLY A 74 -19.22 -7.62 6.64
N GLU A 75 -19.92 -6.50 6.85
CA GLU A 75 -20.88 -5.98 5.88
C GLU A 75 -20.20 -5.65 4.53
N GLN A 76 -18.96 -5.17 4.60
CA GLN A 76 -18.08 -4.92 3.46
C GLN A 76 -16.77 -5.71 3.62
N LEU A 77 -16.10 -5.99 2.49
CA LEU A 77 -14.74 -6.52 2.51
C LEU A 77 -13.76 -5.37 2.73
N THR A 78 -13.06 -5.38 3.86
CA THR A 78 -12.04 -4.38 4.19
C THR A 78 -10.67 -5.03 4.33
N PHE A 79 -9.63 -4.23 4.14
CA PHE A 79 -8.24 -4.67 4.13
C PHE A 79 -7.39 -3.74 4.97
N ASP A 80 -6.63 -4.33 5.90
CA ASP A 80 -5.49 -3.67 6.52
C ASP A 80 -4.25 -4.00 5.69
N ILE A 81 -3.51 -2.97 5.30
CA ILE A 81 -2.37 -3.08 4.40
C ILE A 81 -1.16 -2.48 5.13
N GLN A 82 -0.11 -3.25 5.30
CA GLN A 82 1.16 -2.81 5.86
C GLN A 82 2.22 -2.81 4.77
N ILE A 83 2.84 -1.65 4.52
CA ILE A 83 3.86 -1.48 3.48
C ILE A 83 5.20 -1.14 4.15
N PRO A 84 6.15 -2.09 4.23
CA PRO A 84 7.46 -1.83 4.79
C PRO A 84 8.27 -0.87 3.91
N LEU A 85 9.05 0.00 4.54
CA LEU A 85 9.94 0.96 3.90
C LEU A 85 11.39 0.69 4.32
N GLU A 86 12.29 0.65 3.34
CA GLU A 86 13.73 0.75 3.57
C GLU A 86 14.20 2.17 3.24
N ILE A 87 14.85 2.84 4.20
CA ILE A 87 15.24 4.23 4.07
C ILE A 87 16.76 4.36 4.25
N GLU A 88 17.46 4.78 3.21
CA GLU A 88 18.85 5.24 3.30
C GLU A 88 18.87 6.74 3.63
N LEU A 89 19.21 7.07 4.87
CA LEU A 89 19.43 8.44 5.31
C LEU A 89 20.88 8.85 5.11
N ILE A 90 21.09 9.98 4.45
CA ILE A 90 22.39 10.57 4.17
C ILE A 90 22.40 11.96 4.80
N ILE A 91 23.27 12.17 5.80
CA ILE A 91 23.38 13.43 6.52
C ILE A 91 24.71 14.08 6.15
N ASP A 92 24.67 15.16 5.39
CA ASP A 92 25.84 15.95 4.99
C ASP A 92 26.09 17.05 6.02
N LEU A 93 27.20 16.94 6.75
CA LEU A 93 27.67 17.85 7.80
C LEU A 93 28.79 18.77 7.31
N ARG A 94 28.97 18.90 5.98
CA ARG A 94 30.09 19.57 5.28
C ARG A 94 31.45 18.89 5.42
N ILE A 95 31.80 18.44 6.63
CA ILE A 95 33.08 17.78 6.94
C ILE A 95 32.97 16.26 6.74
N ASP A 96 31.80 15.70 7.02
CA ASP A 96 31.51 14.29 6.91
C ASP A 96 30.09 14.10 6.34
N LYS A 97 29.83 12.93 5.75
CA LYS A 97 28.56 12.55 5.14
C LYS A 97 28.13 11.16 5.60
N PRO A 98 27.84 10.97 6.90
CA PRO A 98 27.40 9.69 7.42
C PRO A 98 26.09 9.21 6.78
N ARG A 99 25.96 7.88 6.69
CA ARG A 99 24.84 7.17 6.08
C ARG A 99 24.26 6.19 7.08
N PHE A 100 22.94 6.12 7.13
CA PHE A 100 22.20 5.26 8.06
C PHE A 100 21.10 4.52 7.32
N LYS A 101 20.87 3.27 7.72
CA LYS A 101 19.66 2.53 7.33
C LYS A 101 18.62 2.72 8.42
N VAL A 102 17.43 3.12 7.98
CA VAL A 102 16.24 3.30 8.82
C VAL A 102 15.13 2.50 8.17
N PHE A 103 14.26 1.93 9.00
CA PHE A 103 13.09 1.21 8.51
C PHE A 103 11.84 2.01 8.84
N GLY A 104 10.82 1.88 8.02
CA GLY A 104 9.51 2.45 8.29
C GLY A 104 8.41 1.51 7.85
N GLU A 105 7.18 1.90 8.14
CA GLU A 105 5.99 1.16 7.74
C GLU A 105 4.88 2.17 7.44
N ILE A 106 4.10 1.88 6.39
CA ILE A 106 2.88 2.61 6.06
C ILE A 106 1.71 1.69 6.36
N ALA A 107 0.79 2.13 7.21
CA ALA A 107 -0.48 1.47 7.45
C ALA A 107 -1.56 2.12 6.56
N LEU A 108 -2.08 1.38 5.59
CA LEU A 108 -3.21 1.78 4.76
C LEU A 108 -4.44 0.93 5.07
N ARG A 109 -5.60 1.49 4.72
CA ARG A 109 -6.86 0.75 4.70
C ARG A 109 -7.47 0.82 3.32
N ALA A 110 -8.13 -0.25 2.93
CA ALA A 110 -8.90 -0.28 1.71
C ALA A 110 -10.22 -1.03 1.88
N THR A 111 -11.20 -0.66 1.07
CA THR A 111 -12.51 -1.30 1.02
C THR A 111 -12.80 -1.75 -0.40
N ALA A 112 -13.24 -2.99 -0.57
CA ALA A 112 -13.73 -3.46 -1.87
C ALA A 112 -15.17 -2.99 -2.05
N VAL A 113 -15.41 -2.22 -3.11
CA VAL A 113 -16.72 -1.65 -3.43
C VAL A 113 -17.20 -2.12 -4.81
N ALA A 114 -18.50 -2.40 -4.91
CA ALA A 114 -19.18 -2.60 -6.17
C ALA A 114 -19.48 -1.24 -6.82
N ALA A 115 -19.08 -1.08 -8.08
CA ALA A 115 -19.24 0.15 -8.85
C ALA A 115 -19.96 -0.11 -10.18
N HIS A 116 -20.58 0.93 -10.73
CA HIS A 116 -21.29 0.86 -12.01
C HIS A 116 -20.31 0.73 -13.19
N PRO A 117 -20.62 -0.06 -14.25
CA PRO A 117 -21.83 -0.87 -14.41
C PRO A 117 -21.83 -2.18 -13.62
N LEU A 118 -20.69 -2.87 -13.46
CA LEU A 118 -20.49 -4.07 -12.65
C LEU A 118 -18.98 -4.26 -12.39
N SER A 119 -18.33 -3.23 -11.85
CA SER A 119 -16.89 -3.23 -11.59
C SER A 119 -16.60 -3.41 -10.11
N LEU A 120 -15.48 -4.05 -9.80
CA LEU A 120 -14.98 -4.14 -8.44
C LEU A 120 -13.81 -3.18 -8.28
N ILE A 121 -13.98 -2.22 -7.39
CA ILE A 121 -12.97 -1.19 -7.13
C ILE A 121 -12.43 -1.39 -5.71
N LEU A 122 -11.13 -1.31 -5.57
CA LEU A 122 -10.46 -1.16 -4.29
C LEU A 122 -10.40 0.35 -3.96
N ASP A 123 -11.27 0.79 -3.06
CA ASP A 123 -11.23 2.15 -2.53
C ASP A 123 -10.16 2.22 -1.43
N VAL A 124 -9.05 2.91 -1.71
CA VAL A 124 -7.88 3.00 -0.83
C VAL A 124 -7.88 4.34 -0.11
N GLU A 125 -7.87 4.32 1.22
CA GLU A 125 -7.77 5.53 2.04
C GLU A 125 -6.39 6.19 1.86
N LYS A 126 -6.38 7.52 1.69
CA LYS A 126 -5.12 8.27 1.60
C LYS A 126 -4.43 8.29 2.97
N PRO A 127 -3.13 7.95 3.05
CA PRO A 127 -2.43 7.97 4.32
C PRO A 127 -2.28 9.40 4.83
N ARG A 128 -2.35 9.53 6.16
CA ARG A 128 -1.88 10.70 6.89
C ARG A 128 -0.50 10.43 7.46
N PRO A 129 0.26 11.45 7.86
CA PRO A 129 1.56 11.27 8.52
C PRO A 129 1.48 10.40 9.80
N SER A 130 0.33 10.34 10.46
CA SER A 130 0.09 9.49 11.63
C SER A 130 0.03 8.00 11.31
N ASP A 131 -0.24 7.67 10.06
CA ASP A 131 -0.39 6.30 9.58
C ASP A 131 0.97 5.74 9.09
N ILE A 132 2.05 6.48 9.33
CA ILE A 132 3.42 6.11 8.96
C ILE A 132 4.27 6.06 10.23
N SER A 133 4.93 4.93 10.44
CA SER A 133 5.89 4.73 11.53
C SER A 133 7.31 4.70 10.97
N ILE A 134 8.26 5.28 11.71
CA ILE A 134 9.68 5.23 11.36
C ILE A 134 10.43 4.69 12.57
N HIS A 135 11.18 3.61 12.34
CA HIS A 135 11.98 2.91 13.32
C HIS A 135 13.46 3.18 13.05
N ILE A 136 14.03 4.10 13.81
CA ILE A 136 15.47 4.38 13.78
C ILE A 136 16.14 3.49 14.83
N THR A 137 16.87 2.47 14.37
CA THR A 137 17.66 1.64 15.28
C THR A 137 18.83 2.45 15.83
N SER A 138 18.82 2.73 17.14
CA SER A 138 19.78 3.62 17.80
C SER A 138 21.23 3.12 17.79
N THR A 139 21.45 1.84 17.54
CA THR A 139 22.78 1.21 17.64
C THR A 139 23.81 1.77 16.64
N THR A 140 23.35 2.40 15.55
CA THR A 140 24.24 3.03 14.55
C THR A 140 24.28 4.55 14.66
N LEU A 141 23.36 5.18 15.42
CA LEU A 141 23.23 6.63 15.47
C LEU A 141 24.05 7.23 16.62
N ARG A 142 24.94 8.16 16.28
CA ARG A 142 25.71 8.93 17.28
C ARG A 142 24.80 9.90 18.04
N ALA A 143 25.05 10.07 19.33
CA ALA A 143 24.24 10.91 20.22
C ALA A 143 24.06 12.36 19.72
N GLU A 144 25.09 12.91 19.06
CA GLU A 144 25.09 14.26 18.48
C GLU A 144 24.08 14.45 17.34
N LEU A 145 23.69 13.37 16.64
CA LEU A 145 22.79 13.42 15.49
C LEU A 145 21.32 13.21 15.85
N VAL A 146 21.02 12.83 17.10
CA VAL A 146 19.64 12.54 17.56
C VAL A 146 18.68 13.69 17.29
N ARG A 147 19.11 14.94 17.53
CA ARG A 147 18.27 16.14 17.29
C ARG A 147 17.99 16.38 15.81
N ILE A 148 18.94 16.05 14.93
CA ILE A 148 18.78 16.20 13.48
C ILE A 148 17.78 15.16 13.00
N VAL A 149 17.94 13.90 13.43
CA VAL A 149 17.08 12.79 13.01
C VAL A 149 15.65 12.95 13.54
N GLY A 150 15.46 13.43 14.78
CA GLY A 150 14.11 13.68 15.32
C GLY A 150 13.30 14.69 14.50
N GLY A 151 13.95 15.74 13.97
CA GLY A 151 13.29 16.69 13.06
C GLY A 151 13.05 16.13 11.66
N VAL A 152 13.87 15.17 11.24
CA VAL A 152 13.77 14.51 9.94
C VAL A 152 12.61 13.49 9.92
N ASP A 153 12.34 12.78 11.02
CA ASP A 153 11.25 11.80 11.11
C ASP A 153 9.89 12.39 10.71
N ALA A 154 9.51 13.52 11.30
CA ALA A 154 8.24 14.19 10.99
C ALA A 154 8.15 14.59 9.51
N GLU A 155 9.27 15.01 8.92
CA GLU A 155 9.35 15.44 7.53
C GLU A 155 9.30 14.25 6.55
N ILE A 156 9.94 13.13 6.90
CA ILE A 156 9.81 11.85 6.19
C ILE A 156 8.35 11.43 6.17
N LYS A 157 7.70 11.33 7.32
CA LYS A 157 6.28 10.94 7.43
C LYS A 157 5.39 11.82 6.58
N ARG A 158 5.61 13.14 6.63
CA ARG A 158 4.86 14.11 5.84
C ARG A 158 5.04 13.89 4.33
N PHE A 159 6.27 13.74 3.87
CA PHE A 159 6.56 13.57 2.45
C PHE A 159 6.06 12.22 1.93
N VAL A 160 6.30 11.14 2.66
CA VAL A 160 5.83 9.79 2.30
C VAL A 160 4.31 9.78 2.18
N ALA A 161 3.57 10.37 3.14
CA ALA A 161 2.12 10.48 3.06
C ALA A 161 1.67 11.23 1.79
N GLN A 162 2.32 12.35 1.47
CA GLN A 162 2.00 13.14 0.28
C GLN A 162 2.32 12.39 -1.02
N HIS A 163 3.45 11.70 -1.06
CA HIS A 163 3.87 10.92 -2.22
C HIS A 163 2.88 9.79 -2.47
N VAL A 164 2.56 8.97 -1.46
CA VAL A 164 1.61 7.87 -1.58
C VAL A 164 0.21 8.37 -1.92
N ALA A 165 -0.25 9.48 -1.31
CA ALA A 165 -1.52 10.08 -1.69
C ALA A 165 -1.56 10.53 -3.15
N GLY A 166 -0.44 11.08 -3.66
CA GLY A 166 -0.28 11.45 -5.06
C GLY A 166 -0.29 10.24 -5.99
N GLU A 167 0.38 9.15 -5.61
CA GLU A 167 0.35 7.90 -6.37
C GLU A 167 -1.05 7.28 -6.37
N ILE A 168 -1.76 7.25 -5.24
CA ILE A 168 -3.15 6.79 -5.15
C ILE A 168 -4.06 7.57 -6.11
N ASP A 169 -3.81 8.86 -6.33
CA ASP A 169 -4.59 9.71 -7.24
C ASP A 169 -4.13 9.64 -8.70
N SER A 170 -3.05 8.91 -9.00
CA SER A 170 -2.51 8.86 -10.36
C SER A 170 -3.46 8.15 -11.34
N PRO A 171 -3.48 8.55 -12.64
CA PRO A 171 -4.26 7.86 -13.66
C PRO A 171 -3.92 6.38 -13.82
N GLU A 172 -2.65 6.02 -13.60
CA GLU A 172 -2.15 4.65 -13.60
C GLU A 172 -2.77 3.85 -12.45
N SER A 173 -2.81 4.43 -11.25
CA SER A 173 -3.42 3.82 -10.07
C SER A 173 -4.93 3.64 -10.20
N ALA A 174 -5.62 4.51 -10.94
CA ALA A 174 -7.05 4.33 -11.21
C ALA A 174 -7.34 3.00 -11.92
N LYS A 175 -6.41 2.50 -12.75
CA LYS A 175 -6.52 1.18 -13.38
C LYS A 175 -6.18 0.06 -12.40
N ALA A 176 -5.11 0.22 -11.61
CA ALA A 176 -4.69 -0.77 -10.62
C ALA A 176 -5.73 -0.99 -9.50
N LYS A 177 -6.53 0.05 -9.18
CA LYS A 177 -7.66 -0.04 -8.24
C LYS A 177 -8.84 -0.85 -8.77
N VAL A 178 -8.95 -1.03 -10.09
CA VAL A 178 -9.99 -1.90 -10.67
C VAL A 178 -9.47 -3.33 -10.61
N ILE A 179 -10.13 -4.17 -9.82
CA ILE A 179 -9.79 -5.59 -9.79
C ILE A 179 -10.36 -6.21 -11.07
N ASP A 180 -9.49 -6.50 -12.04
CA ASP A 180 -9.87 -7.19 -13.27
C ASP A 180 -10.09 -8.68 -12.99
N ILE A 181 -11.35 -9.02 -12.76
CA ILE A 181 -11.78 -10.41 -12.53
C ILE A 181 -11.96 -11.15 -13.87
N ASN A 182 -12.14 -10.41 -14.99
CA ASN A 182 -12.41 -11.01 -16.30
C ASN A 182 -11.20 -11.79 -16.81
N SER A 183 -9.99 -11.25 -16.63
CA SER A 183 -8.75 -11.91 -17.06
C SER A 183 -8.58 -13.35 -16.52
N GLN A 184 -9.08 -13.63 -15.31
CA GLN A 184 -9.03 -14.98 -14.71
C GLN A 184 -10.30 -15.80 -14.94
N ILE A 185 -11.46 -15.16 -15.15
CA ILE A 185 -12.63 -15.88 -15.67
C ILE A 185 -12.28 -16.48 -17.03
N ASP A 186 -11.57 -15.76 -17.90
CA ASP A 186 -11.12 -16.26 -19.20
C ASP A 186 -10.08 -17.38 -19.09
N GLU A 187 -9.20 -17.37 -18.08
CA GLU A 187 -8.25 -18.47 -17.82
C GLU A 187 -8.93 -19.75 -17.30
N VAL A 188 -9.96 -19.62 -16.48
CA VAL A 188 -10.71 -20.76 -15.92
C VAL A 188 -11.79 -21.24 -16.91
N TRP A 189 -12.37 -20.33 -17.68
CA TRP A 189 -13.33 -20.58 -18.73
C TRP A 189 -12.61 -20.90 -20.05
N THR A 190 -12.06 -22.11 -20.14
CA THR A 190 -11.47 -22.66 -21.37
C THR A 190 -12.51 -23.30 -22.31
N GLY A 191 -13.77 -22.83 -22.33
CA GLY A 191 -14.74 -23.42 -23.26
C GLY A 191 -16.06 -22.68 -23.45
N VAL A 192 -16.19 -21.98 -24.60
CA VAL A 192 -16.76 -22.53 -25.84
C VAL A 192 -15.92 -22.07 -27.02
#